data_AF-A0A1V2IRV0-F1
#
_entry.id   AF-A0A1V2IRV0-F1
#
_cell.length_a   1.000
_cell.length_b   1.000
_cell.length_c   1.000
_cell.angle_alpha   90.00
_cell.angle_beta   90.00
_cell.angle_gamma   90.00
#
_symmetry.space_group_name_H-M   'P 1'
#
loop_
_entity.id
_entity.type
_entity.pdbx_description
1 polymer ?
#
loop_
_entity_poly.entity_id
_entity_poly.type
_entity_poly.pdbx_seq_one_letter_code
_entity_poly.pdbx_strand_id
1 'polypeptide(L)' 'MIAAALVQFAFAAAFFAIGRWGQRHAPTLVPASLSPEGRAKRERSLRRGARSCKIIAVFFVVLGVVGPVLPS' A
#
# COMPACT_ATOMS: atom_id res chain seq x y z
N MET A 1 -19.04 -11.21 12.07
CA MET A 1 -18.50 -11.45 10.71
C MET A 1 -18.52 -10.19 9.85
N ILE A 2 -19.65 -9.51 9.64
CA ILE A 2 -19.76 -8.32 8.76
C ILE A 2 -18.86 -7.16 9.20
N ALA A 3 -18.85 -6.79 10.48
CA ALA A 3 -18.03 -5.69 10.97
C ALA A 3 -16.52 -5.90 10.73
N ALA A 4 -16.03 -7.13 10.90
CA ALA A 4 -14.62 -7.47 10.64
C ALA A 4 -14.28 -7.34 9.14
N ALA A 5 -15.17 -7.79 8.25
CA ALA A 5 -15.00 -7.63 6.81
C ALA A 5 -14.98 -6.14 6.40
N LEU A 6 -15.86 -5.31 6.96
CA LEU A 6 -15.86 -3.87 6.72
C LEU A 6 -14.54 -3.21 7.14
N VAL A 7 -14.00 -3.58 8.29
CA VAL A 7 -12.69 -3.09 8.76
C VAL A 7 -11.58 -3.53 7.82
N GLN A 8 -11.57 -4.79 7.37
CA GLN A 8 -10.59 -5.31 6.42
C GLN A 8 -10.66 -4.55 5.08
N PHE A 9 -11.85 -4.31 4.53
CA PHE A 9 -12.01 -3.52 3.31
C PHE A 9 -11.58 -2.05 3.50
N ALA A 10 -11.85 -1.45 4.66
CA ALA A 10 -11.39 -0.10 4.97
C ALA A 10 -9.84 -0.03 4.97
N PHE A 11 -9.17 -0.99 5.62
CA PHE A 11 -7.71 -1.08 5.57
C PHE A 11 -7.20 -1.33 4.15
N ALA A 12 -7.82 -2.22 3.39
CA ALA A 12 -7.47 -2.45 2.00
C ALA A 12 -7.53 -1.16 1.18
N ALA A 13 -8.62 -0.41 1.30
CA ALA A 13 -8.79 0.88 0.62
C ALA A 13 -7.71 1.88 1.04
N ALA A 14 -7.43 2.00 2.34
CA ALA A 14 -6.40 2.90 2.85
C ALA A 14 -5.00 2.55 2.32
N PHE A 15 -4.56 1.29 2.43
CA PHE A 15 -3.26 0.84 1.94
C PHE A 15 -3.14 0.97 0.42
N PHE A 16 -4.22 0.70 -0.32
CA PHE A 16 -4.23 0.86 -1.77
C PHE A 16 -4.10 2.34 -2.17
N ALA A 17 -4.85 3.22 -1.51
CA ALA A 17 -4.78 4.66 -1.73
C ALA A 17 -3.37 5.20 -1.44
N ILE A 18 -2.79 4.85 -0.29
CA ILE A 18 -1.41 5.21 0.10
C ILE A 18 -0.41 4.67 -0.92
N GLY A 19 -0.51 3.39 -1.30
CA GLY A 19 0.38 2.79 -2.28
C GLY A 19 0.25 3.41 -3.68
N ARG A 20 -0.95 3.83 -4.09
CA ARG A 20 -1.17 4.51 -5.37
C ARG A 20 -0.67 5.95 -5.33
N TRP A 21 -0.92 6.68 -4.25
CA TRP A 21 -0.44 8.04 -4.04
C TRP A 21 1.09 8.08 -3.95
N GLY A 22 1.69 7.22 -3.13
CA GLY A 22 3.14 7.16 -2.93
C GLY A 22 3.92 6.75 -4.19
N GLN A 23 3.35 5.90 -5.06
CA GLN A 23 3.97 5.61 -6.36
C GLN A 23 3.97 6.81 -7.30
N ARG A 24 2.90 7.61 -7.30
CA ARG A 24 2.77 8.81 -8.15
C ARG A 24 3.66 9.95 -7.66
N HIS A 25 3.78 10.13 -6.35
CA HIS A 25 4.50 11.24 -5.72
C HIS A 25 5.92 10.85 -5.26
N ALA A 26 6.40 9.65 -5.54
CA ALA A 26 7.75 9.23 -5.15
C ALA A 26 8.85 10.24 -5.56
N PRO A 27 8.83 10.86 -6.77
CA PRO A 27 9.86 11.84 -7.16
C PRO A 27 9.82 13.13 -6.32
N THR A 28 8.64 13.57 -5.89
CA THR A 28 8.46 14.82 -5.13
C THR A 28 8.71 14.64 -3.63
N LEU A 29 8.59 13.41 -3.13
CA LEU A 29 8.86 13.05 -1.74
C LEU A 29 10.36 12.88 -1.43
N VAL A 30 11.20 12.73 -2.46
CA VAL A 30 12.64 12.59 -2.29
C VAL A 30 13.26 13.98 -2.13
N PRO A 31 14.04 14.23 -1.06
CA PRO A 31 14.69 15.52 -0.84
C PRO A 31 15.56 15.95 -2.02
N ALA A 32 15.44 17.22 -2.40
CA ALA A 32 16.24 17.82 -3.46
C ALA A 32 17.72 17.98 -3.08
N SER A 33 18.05 17.93 -1.78
CA SER A 33 19.41 18.04 -1.25
C SER A 33 20.31 16.82 -1.52
N LEU A 34 19.75 15.72 -2.04
CA LEU A 34 20.50 14.51 -2.37
C LEU A 34 21.15 14.63 -3.76
N SER A 35 22.30 13.97 -3.94
CA SER A 35 22.91 13.78 -5.26
C SER A 35 21.94 13.06 -6.22
N PRO A 36 22.08 13.22 -7.55
CA PRO A 36 21.19 12.56 -8.52
C PRO A 36 21.06 11.05 -8.31
N GLU A 37 22.18 10.38 -8.02
CA GLU A 37 22.20 8.94 -7.71
C GLU A 37 21.47 8.61 -6.39
N GLY A 38 21.70 9.42 -5.35
CA GLY A 38 21.02 9.30 -4.06
C GLY A 38 19.52 9.49 -4.19
N ARG A 39 19.08 10.43 -5.04
CA ARG A 39 17.67 10.65 -5.33
C ARG A 39 17.05 9.45 -6.04
N ALA A 40 17.70 8.94 -7.09
CA ALA A 40 17.22 7.77 -7.83
C ALA A 40 17.12 6.52 -6.95
N LYS A 41 18.08 6.30 -6.03
CA LYS A 41 18.04 5.18 -5.08
C LYS A 41 16.87 5.31 -4.10
N ARG A 42 16.68 6.49 -3.53
CA ARG A 42 15.60 6.74 -2.55
C ARG A 42 14.22 6.71 -3.19
N GLU A 43 14.09 7.21 -4.42
CA GLU A 43 12.86 7.12 -5.20
C GLU A 43 12.49 5.66 -5.47
N ARG A 44 13.45 4.82 -5.89
CA ARG A 44 13.23 3.39 -6.08
C ARG A 44 12.77 2.71 -4.79
N SER A 45 13.36 3.08 -3.65
CA SER A 45 12.94 2.59 -2.34
C SER A 45 11.49 2.98 -2.01
N LEU A 46 11.12 4.25 -2.22
CA LEU A 46 9.74 4.73 -2.03
C LEU A 46 8.74 4.00 -2.94
N ARG A 47 9.06 3.85 -4.23
CA ARG A 47 8.23 3.10 -5.18
C ARG A 47 8.05 1.64 -4.76
N ARG A 48 9.10 1.01 -4.19
CA ARG A 48 9.04 -0.35 -3.65
C ARG A 48 8.15 -0.42 -2.41
N GLY A 49 8.30 0.50 -1.46
CA GLY A 49 7.43 0.57 -0.28
C GLY A 49 5.95 0.78 -0.65
N ALA A 50 5.68 1.64 -1.63
CA ALA A 50 4.34 1.87 -2.14
C ALA A 50 3.77 0.64 -2.90
N ARG A 51 4.62 -0.18 -3.53
CA ARG A 51 4.22 -1.50 -4.06
C ARG A 51 3.87 -2.47 -2.94
N SER A 52 4.64 -2.51 -1.85
CA SER A 52 4.32 -3.33 -0.67
C SER A 52 2.98 -2.94 -0.06
N CYS A 53 2.66 -1.65 0.02
CA CYS A 53 1.33 -1.19 0.50
C CYS A 53 0.19 -1.77 -0.35
N LYS A 54 0.34 -1.82 -1.68
CA LYS A 54 -0.66 -2.43 -2.56
C LYS A 54 -0.79 -3.94 -2.34
N ILE A 55 0.32 -4.63 -2.10
CA ILE A 55 0.30 -6.07 -1.79
C ILE A 55 -0.47 -6.31 -0.49
N ILE A 56 -0.19 -5.52 0.56
CA ILE A 56 -0.90 -5.58 1.84
C ILE A 56 -2.41 -5.30 1.64
N ALA A 57 -2.76 -4.33 0.78
CA ALA A 57 -4.16 -4.08 0.45
C ALA A 57 -4.85 -5.32 -0.16
N VAL A 58 -4.19 -6.01 -1.08
CA VAL A 58 -4.71 -7.27 -1.67
C VAL A 58 -4.91 -8.33 -0.59
N PHE A 59 -3.97 -8.49 0.34
CA PHE A 59 -4.13 -9.40 1.47
C PHE A 59 -5.38 -9.09 2.30
N PHE A 60 -5.62 -7.82 2.62
CA PHE A 60 -6.84 -7.43 3.36
C PHE A 60 -8.13 -7.72 2.58
N VAL A 61 -8.14 -7.52 1.25
CA VAL A 61 -9.28 -7.91 0.41
C VAL A 61 -9.52 -9.42 0.47
N VAL A 62 -8.46 -10.22 0.32
CA VAL A 62 -8.57 -11.69 0.37
C VAL A 62 -9.11 -12.15 1.72
N LEU A 63 -8.61 -11.61 2.83
CA LEU A 63 -9.10 -11.96 4.17
C LEU A 63 -10.56 -11.54 4.39
N GLY A 64 -10.95 -10.37 3.89
CA GLY A 64 -12.34 -9.87 3.95
C GLY A 64 -13.33 -10.70 3.14
N VAL A 65 -12.87 -11.34 2.07
CA VAL A 65 -13.69 -12.23 1.24
C VAL A 65 -13.70 -13.66 1.78
N VAL A 66 -12.54 -14.22 2.14
CA VAL A 66 -12.40 -15.62 2.55
C VAL A 66 -12.94 -15.85 3.96
N GLY A 67 -12.74 -14.90 4.89
CA GLY A 67 -13.17 -15.04 6.28
C GLY A 67 -14.68 -15.33 6.43
N PRO A 68 -15.58 -14.57 5.77
CA PRO A 68 -17.00 -14.86 5.78
C PRO A 68 -17.43 -16.13 5.02
N VAL A 69 -16.58 -16.64 4.12
CA VAL A 69 -16.89 -17.79 3.24
C VAL A 69 -16.47 -19.12 3.87
N LEU A 70 -15.49 -19.13 4.78
CA LEU A 70 -15.14 -20.32 5.56
C LEU A 70 -16.13 -20.50 6.72
N PRO A 71 -16.86 -21.63 6.80
CA PRO A 71 -17.66 -21.94 7.96
C PRO A 71 -16.72 -22.11 9.17
N SER A 72 -16.88 -21.25 10.16
CA SER A 72 -16.23 -21.34 11.48
C SER A 72 -16.89 -22.38 12.35
#